data_AF-A0A674NNM6-F1
#
_entry.id   AF-A0A674NNM6-F1
#
_cell.length_a   1.000
_cell.length_b   1.000
_cell.length_c   1.000
_cell.angle_alpha   90.00
_cell.angle_beta   90.00
_cell.angle_gamma   90.00
#
_symmetry.space_group_name_H-M   'P 1'
#
loop_
_entity.id
_entity.type
_entity.pdbx_description
1 polymer ?
#
loop_
_entity_poly.entity_id
_entity_poly.type
_entity_poly.pdbx_seq_one_letter_code
_entity_poly.pdbx_strand_id
1 'polypeptide(L)'
;MTHGRPEILTTLIPRFSIDSGLALIRKGELTIVSGAPRGGYSGQVAFLRPDPRAKKHLSVELVLSGPGLASSFGYDVAVADFNGDG
;
A
#
# COMPACT_ATOMS: atom_id res chain seq x y z
N MET A 1 6.36 -27.14 2.95
CA MET A 1 5.53 -26.20 2.17
C MET A 1 5.12 -25.06 3.10
N THR A 2 5.86 -23.96 3.07
CA THR A 2 5.69 -22.85 4.03
C THR A 2 4.42 -22.07 3.69
N HIS A 3 3.39 -22.18 4.53
CA HIS A 3 2.32 -21.19 4.61
C HIS A 3 2.97 -19.84 4.94
N GLY A 4 2.96 -18.91 3.97
CA GLY A 4 3.36 -17.52 4.20
C GLY A 4 2.52 -16.93 5.32
N ARG A 5 3.19 -16.31 6.29
CA ARG A 5 2.63 -15.92 7.59
C ARG A 5 1.41 -14.98 7.44
N PRO A 6 0.25 -15.32 8.05
CA PRO A 6 -0.94 -14.47 8.04
C PRO A 6 -0.79 -13.16 8.84
N GLU A 7 0.33 -12.95 9.53
CA GLU A 7 0.52 -11.82 10.45
C GLU A 7 0.62 -10.46 9.76
N ILE A 8 1.10 -10.41 8.50
CA ILE A 8 1.18 -9.14 7.76
C ILE A 8 -0.23 -8.63 7.43
N LEU A 9 -1.19 -9.51 7.14
CA LEU A 9 -2.51 -9.10 6.69
C LEU A 9 -3.40 -8.57 7.83
N THR A 10 -3.20 -9.03 9.06
CA THR A 10 -4.05 -8.65 10.21
C THR A 10 -3.67 -7.28 10.80
N THR A 11 -2.43 -6.80 10.62
CA THR A 11 -2.00 -5.46 11.09
C THR A 11 -2.27 -4.35 10.07
N LEU A 12 -2.57 -4.70 8.81
CA LEU A 12 -3.02 -3.76 7.81
C LEU A 12 -4.55 -3.64 7.90
N ILE A 13 -5.03 -2.70 8.71
CA ILE A 13 -6.28 -2.02 8.41
C ILE A 13 -5.88 -0.82 7.53
N PRO A 14 -5.83 -0.96 6.18
CA PRO A 14 -5.63 0.16 5.26
C PRO A 14 -6.91 1.00 5.27
N ARG A 15 -7.07 1.83 6.31
CA ARG A 15 -8.25 2.70 6.45
C ARG A 15 -7.94 3.94 7.26
N PHE A 16 -6.89 4.65 6.85
CA PHE A 16 -6.65 6.00 7.35
C PHE A 16 -6.57 7.01 6.20
N SER A 17 -5.74 6.74 5.20
CA SER A 17 -5.65 7.53 3.97
C SER A 17 -5.58 6.61 2.74
N ILE A 18 -6.02 7.14 1.60
CA ILE A 18 -6.08 6.41 0.34
C ILE A 18 -5.91 7.37 -0.83
N ASP A 19 -5.13 6.94 -1.82
CA ASP A 19 -5.08 7.55 -3.14
C ASP A 19 -4.79 6.46 -4.18
N SER A 20 -4.75 6.79 -5.47
CA SER A 20 -4.45 5.84 -6.53
C SER A 20 -3.85 6.53 -7.74
N GLY A 21 -3.03 5.79 -8.48
CA GLY A 21 -2.45 6.26 -9.73
C GLY A 21 -2.24 5.11 -10.70
N LEU A 22 -2.15 5.46 -11.98
CA LEU A 22 -1.64 4.55 -12.99
C LEU A 22 -0.12 4.51 -12.90
N ALA A 23 0.44 3.40 -13.35
CA ALA A 23 1.86 3.25 -13.67
C ALA A 23 2.89 3.56 -12.57
N LEU A 24 2.44 3.65 -11.31
CA LEU A 24 3.26 3.78 -10.11
C LEU A 24 4.28 2.64 -9.92
N ILE A 25 3.91 1.40 -10.26
CA ILE A 25 4.80 0.22 -10.18
C ILE A 25 4.96 -0.44 -11.55
N ARG A 26 3.87 -0.54 -12.33
CA ARG A 26 3.85 -1.23 -13.63
C ARG A 26 3.14 -0.36 -14.66
N LYS A 27 3.77 -0.18 -15.82
CA LYS A 27 3.21 0.62 -16.92
C LYS A 27 1.79 0.17 -17.27
N GLY A 28 0.84 1.11 -17.28
CA GLY A 28 -0.55 0.87 -17.66
C GLY A 28 -1.41 0.16 -16.62
N GLU A 29 -0.89 -0.13 -15.42
CA GLU A 29 -1.67 -0.76 -14.34
C GLU A 29 -2.05 0.26 -13.25
N LEU A 30 -3.26 0.12 -12.69
CA LEU A 30 -3.70 0.89 -11.54
C LEU A 30 -3.07 0.34 -10.26
N THR A 31 -2.46 1.23 -9.48
CA THR A 31 -2.02 0.94 -8.12
C THR A 31 -2.81 1.79 -7.13
N ILE A 32 -3.38 1.14 -6.13
CA ILE A 32 -4.04 1.78 -4.98
C ILE A 32 -2.98 1.93 -3.89
N VAL A 33 -2.83 3.12 -3.34
CA VAL A 33 -1.91 3.42 -2.24
C VAL A 33 -2.75 3.65 -0.99
N SER A 34 -2.46 2.94 0.10
CA SER A 34 -3.17 3.14 1.36
C SER A 34 -2.25 3.25 2.56
N GLY A 35 -2.51 4.26 3.37
CA GLY A 35 -1.83 4.52 4.61
C GLY A 35 -2.41 3.74 5.80
N ALA A 36 -1.50 3.21 6.62
CA ALA A 36 -1.76 2.55 7.90
C ALA A 36 -0.82 3.15 8.97
N PRO A 37 -1.11 4.36 9.49
CA PRO A 37 -0.21 5.11 10.38
C PRO A 37 0.12 4.43 11.71
N ARG A 38 -0.60 3.35 12.05
CA ARG A 38 -0.34 2.51 13.24
C ARG A 38 0.27 1.15 12.90
N GLY A 39 0.41 0.83 11.62
CA GLY A 39 1.01 -0.42 11.15
C GLY A 39 2.46 -0.52 11.60
N GLY A 40 2.89 -1.68 12.10
CA GLY A 40 4.28 -1.91 12.49
C GLY A 40 4.81 -0.96 13.58
N TYR A 41 3.94 -0.32 14.37
CA TYR A 41 4.26 0.69 15.40
C TYR A 41 4.87 2.01 14.91
N SER A 42 5.47 2.05 13.72
CA SER A 42 6.00 3.26 13.09
C SER A 42 5.06 3.90 12.07
N GLY A 43 4.10 3.13 11.54
CA GLY A 43 3.28 3.49 10.39
C GLY A 43 3.73 2.74 9.13
N GLN A 44 2.81 2.48 8.21
CA GLN A 44 3.08 1.78 6.95
C GLN A 44 2.27 2.40 5.80
N VAL A 45 2.78 2.28 4.57
CA VAL A 45 2.06 2.59 3.33
C VAL A 45 2.09 1.35 2.44
N ALA A 46 0.92 0.85 2.06
CA ALA A 46 0.78 -0.30 1.18
C ALA A 46 0.41 0.11 -0.24
N PHE A 47 1.04 -0.55 -1.20
CA PHE A 47 0.70 -0.47 -2.62
C PHE A 47 -0.03 -1.75 -2.97
N LEU A 48 -1.26 -1.60 -3.47
CA LEU A 48 -2.21 -2.65 -3.73
C LEU A 48 -2.59 -2.63 -5.20
N ARG A 49 -2.81 -3.80 -5.79
CA ARG A 49 -3.38 -3.92 -7.13
C ARG A 49 -4.61 -4.82 -7.15
N PRO A 50 -5.57 -4.59 -8.06
CA PRO A 50 -6.62 -5.55 -8.33
C PRO A 50 -6.02 -6.92 -8.68
N ASP A 51 -6.49 -7.98 -8.03
CA ASP A 51 -6.09 -9.34 -8.38
C ASP A 51 -6.72 -9.70 -9.75
N PRO A 52 -5.90 -9.96 -10.79
CA PRO A 52 -6.42 -10.29 -12.12
C PRO A 52 -7.18 -11.62 -12.14
N ARG A 53 -6.96 -12.51 -11.17
CA ARG A 53 -7.61 -13.82 -11.04
C ARG A 53 -8.83 -13.79 -10.11
N ALA A 54 -8.88 -12.85 -9.18
CA ALA A 54 -9.98 -12.69 -8.24
C ALA A 54 -10.51 -11.25 -8.29
N LYS A 55 -11.54 -11.01 -9.10
CA LYS A 55 -12.12 -9.67 -9.39
C LYS A 55 -12.54 -8.82 -8.17
N LYS A 56 -12.52 -9.37 -6.96
CA LYS A 56 -12.89 -8.69 -5.71
C LYS A 56 -11.77 -8.64 -4.67
N HIS A 57 -10.56 -9.10 -4.99
CA HIS A 57 -9.43 -9.07 -4.07
C HIS A 57 -8.37 -8.08 -4.53
N LEU A 58 -7.71 -7.47 -3.55
CA LEU A 58 -6.50 -6.69 -3.76
C LEU A 58 -5.31 -7.55 -3.33
N SER A 59 -4.26 -7.57 -4.15
CA SER A 59 -2.97 -8.15 -3.78
C SER A 59 -2.01 -7.04 -3.36
N VAL A 60 -1.27 -7.27 -2.28
CA VAL A 60 -0.21 -6.36 -1.82
C VAL A 60 1.00 -6.52 -2.73
N GLU A 61 1.44 -5.43 -3.36
CA GLU A 61 2.64 -5.41 -4.19
C GLU A 61 3.87 -4.94 -3.41
N LEU A 62 3.70 -3.93 -2.55
CA LEU A 62 4.79 -3.33 -1.77
C LEU A 62 4.25 -2.77 -0.46
N VAL A 63 5.07 -2.80 0.58
CA VAL A 63 4.82 -2.08 1.84
C VAL A 63 6.06 -1.26 2.19
N LEU A 64 5.85 0.03 2.42
CA LEU A 64 6.86 0.94 2.96
C LEU A 64 6.61 1.13 4.46
N SER A 65 7.64 0.96 5.28
CA SER A 65 7.57 1.15 6.73
C SER A 65 8.09 2.52 7.14
N GLY A 66 7.44 3.10 8.15
CA GLY A 66 7.83 4.37 8.72
C GLY A 66 9.22 4.33 9.36
N PRO A 67 9.99 5.42 9.28
CA PRO A 67 11.38 5.47 9.71
C PRO A 67 11.57 5.47 11.23
N GLY A 68 10.50 5.72 12.01
CA GLY A 68 10.60 5.84 13.46
C GLY A 68 9.31 5.47 14.19
N LEU A 69 9.45 5.08 15.46
CA LEU A 69 8.33 4.71 16.33
C LEU A 69 7.32 5.87 16.42
N ALA A 70 6.03 5.53 16.35
CA ALA A 70 4.92 6.48 16.45
C ALA A 70 4.97 7.66 15.45
N SER A 71 5.74 7.56 14.37
CA SER A 71 5.86 8.63 13.37
C SER A 71 4.56 8.92 12.61
N SER A 72 3.58 8.01 12.69
CA SER A 72 2.34 8.07 11.92
C SER A 72 2.59 8.08 10.41
N PHE A 73 3.64 7.39 9.96
CA PHE A 73 3.94 7.28 8.53
C PHE A 73 2.76 6.66 7.77
N GLY A 74 2.31 7.33 6.70
CA GLY A 74 1.07 6.99 6.01
C GLY A 74 -0.19 7.60 6.66
N TYR A 75 -0.08 8.63 7.50
CA TYR A 75 -1.24 9.40 7.97
C TYR A 75 -1.97 10.08 6.81
N ASP A 76 -1.24 10.61 5.84
CA ASP A 76 -1.81 11.13 4.60
C ASP A 76 -1.00 10.61 3.41
N VAL A 77 -1.65 10.45 2.28
CA VAL A 77 -1.01 10.01 1.03
C VAL A 77 -1.55 10.83 -0.12
N ALA A 78 -0.66 11.20 -1.04
CA ALA A 78 -1.00 11.80 -2.31
C ALA A 78 -0.12 11.19 -3.39
N VAL A 79 -0.73 10.91 -4.53
CA VAL A 79 -0.06 10.43 -5.73
C VAL A 79 0.04 11.59 -6.71
N ALA A 80 1.24 11.81 -7.24
CA ALA A 80 1.50 12.84 -8.24
C ALA A 80 2.50 12.33 -9.26
N ASP A 81 2.19 12.57 -10.54
CA ASP A 81 3.11 12.42 -11.65
C ASP A 81 3.80 13.77 -11.89
N PHE A 82 5.06 13.88 -11.47
CA PHE A 82 5.82 15.12 -11.56
C PHE A 82 6.58 15.27 -12.89
N ASN A 83 6.84 14.17 -13.59
CA ASN A 83 7.65 14.12 -14.81
C ASN A 83 6.84 13.77 -16.06
N GLY A 84 5.55 13.49 -15.93
CA GLY A 84 4.63 13.30 -17.04
C GLY A 84 4.82 11.98 -17.79
N ASP A 85 5.48 10.99 -17.19
CA ASP A 85 5.72 9.69 -17.83
C ASP A 85 4.58 8.68 -17.63
N GLY A 86 3.58 9.09 -16.85
CA GLY A 86 2.43 8.29 -16.50
C GLY A 86 2.74 7.23 -15.46
#